data_AF-A0AAU3HXW8-F1
#
_entry.id   AF-A0AAU3HXW8-F1
#
_cell.length_a   1.000
_cell.length_b   1.000
_cell.length_c   1.000
_cell.angle_alpha   90.00
_cell.angle_beta   90.00
_cell.angle_gamma   90.00
#
_symmetry.space_group_name_H-M   'P 1'
#
loop_
_entity.id
_entity.type
_entity.pdbx_description
1 polymer ?
#
loop_
_entity_poly.entity_id
_entity_poly.type
_entity_poly.pdbx_seq_one_letter_code
_entity_poly.pdbx_strand_id
1 'polypeptide(L)'
;MAKKRPQTKAKQPQLKDGGEIPVVGAREPCPCGSGRRYKACHGRAAAHAATELVHRPFEGLRGEGDWVALRELVPAATVKLTLKESLPEGVPSVTLATVLPMAWPALRREDGSVLLGLQNDTSSGDISRDLADTLQRALVAPPGTPVEGRRAPADGPRLQDLLDPEGAFEPVVHSGFEFWVPDVENSTPEVTASLERANAAAIPTVKLSGVDAAYWCETPDKNHLRWVMPYAEEQLLDALARLHAEGRSSLGEGTRLVGSFRAHGLTVPVWDLPSGVTADDVEKPAAEFAERLAGALAMDTPLTADERRARGGLTNRQVTLS
;
A
#
# COMPACT_ATOMS: atom_id res chain seq x y z
N MET A 1 36.08 15.96 -37.68
CA MET A 1 35.53 14.58 -37.67
C MET A 1 36.46 13.67 -36.90
N ALA A 2 36.14 13.32 -35.64
CA ALA A 2 36.89 12.34 -34.86
C ALA A 2 36.18 10.98 -34.97
N LYS A 3 36.85 9.99 -35.59
CA LYS A 3 36.32 8.63 -35.74
C LYS A 3 36.23 7.95 -34.36
N LYS A 4 35.01 7.64 -33.90
CA LYS A 4 34.80 6.75 -32.75
C LYS A 4 35.28 5.34 -33.11
N ARG A 5 36.22 4.79 -32.33
CA ARG A 5 36.62 3.38 -32.37
C ARG A 5 35.43 2.48 -31.97
N PRO A 6 35.23 1.32 -32.61
CA PRO A 6 34.15 0.41 -32.22
C PRO A 6 34.52 -0.28 -30.90
N GLN A 7 33.63 -0.22 -29.91
CA GLN A 7 33.74 -1.03 -28.70
C GLN A 7 33.44 -2.48 -29.06
N THR A 8 34.46 -3.34 -29.00
CA THR A 8 34.29 -4.80 -28.99
C THR A 8 33.48 -5.20 -27.77
N LYS A 9 32.32 -5.84 -27.97
CA LYS A 9 31.59 -6.52 -26.88
C LYS A 9 32.49 -7.60 -26.29
N ALA A 10 33.06 -7.35 -25.11
CA ALA A 10 33.81 -8.36 -24.37
C ALA A 10 32.87 -9.52 -23.99
N LYS A 11 33.30 -10.76 -24.25
CA LYS A 11 32.62 -11.99 -23.80
C LYS A 11 32.39 -11.91 -22.28
N GLN A 12 31.17 -12.17 -21.83
CA GLN A 12 30.87 -12.31 -20.40
C GLN A 12 31.68 -13.50 -19.85
N PRO A 13 32.52 -13.31 -18.82
CA PRO A 13 33.22 -14.41 -18.17
C PRO A 13 32.20 -15.31 -17.46
N GLN A 14 32.16 -16.59 -17.84
CA GLN A 14 31.41 -17.66 -17.18
C GLN A 14 32.38 -18.53 -16.37
N LEU A 15 31.87 -19.23 -15.35
CA LEU A 15 32.63 -20.29 -14.67
C LEU A 15 33.06 -21.34 -15.70
N LYS A 16 34.29 -21.85 -15.58
CA LYS A 16 34.86 -22.85 -16.50
C LYS A 16 34.03 -24.14 -16.59
N ASP A 17 33.22 -24.41 -15.56
CA ASP A 17 32.44 -25.64 -15.42
C ASP A 17 30.93 -25.45 -15.64
N GLY A 18 30.48 -24.27 -16.10
CA GLY A 18 29.08 -24.03 -16.49
C GLY A 18 28.04 -23.99 -15.36
N GLY A 19 28.45 -24.12 -14.09
CA GLY A 19 27.56 -24.02 -12.92
C GLY A 19 27.16 -22.57 -12.57
N GLU A 20 26.18 -22.45 -11.67
CA GLU A 20 25.78 -21.16 -11.10
C GLU A 20 26.91 -20.54 -10.27
N ILE A 21 27.02 -19.21 -10.31
CA ILE A 21 28.06 -18.48 -9.57
C ILE A 21 27.63 -18.33 -8.12
N PRO A 22 28.41 -18.85 -7.14
CA PRO A 22 28.07 -18.72 -5.73
C PRO A 22 27.90 -17.26 -5.30
N VAL A 23 26.88 -17.00 -4.49
CA VAL A 23 26.66 -15.67 -3.90
C VAL A 23 27.71 -15.41 -2.83
N VAL A 24 28.40 -14.27 -2.95
CA VAL A 24 29.44 -13.82 -2.00
C VAL A 24 29.22 -12.36 -1.61
N GLY A 25 29.99 -11.85 -0.65
CA GLY A 25 29.85 -10.49 -0.14
C GLY A 25 29.99 -9.43 -1.25
N ALA A 26 29.19 -8.36 -1.18
CA ALA A 26 29.11 -7.36 -2.26
C ALA A 26 30.44 -6.70 -2.65
N ARG A 27 31.39 -6.60 -1.70
CA ARG A 27 32.74 -6.03 -1.91
C ARG A 27 33.80 -7.10 -2.24
N GLU A 28 33.47 -8.38 -2.12
CA GLU A 28 34.36 -9.50 -2.37
C GLU A 28 34.58 -9.71 -3.88
N PRO A 29 35.69 -10.36 -4.29
CA PRO A 29 35.92 -10.73 -5.68
C PRO A 29 34.80 -11.64 -6.21
N CYS A 30 34.32 -11.38 -7.43
CA CYS A 30 33.28 -12.21 -8.04
C CYS A 30 33.84 -13.61 -8.38
N PRO A 31 33.17 -14.71 -7.96
CA PRO A 31 33.70 -16.07 -8.17
C PRO A 31 33.83 -16.50 -9.64
N CYS A 32 33.23 -15.76 -10.58
CA CYS A 32 33.40 -15.99 -12.03
C CYS A 32 34.81 -15.74 -12.59
N GLY A 33 35.76 -15.30 -11.77
CA GLY A 33 37.14 -15.03 -12.21
C GLY A 33 37.30 -13.75 -13.04
N SER A 34 36.28 -12.89 -13.12
CA SER A 34 36.33 -11.64 -13.91
C SER A 34 37.26 -10.56 -13.35
N GLY A 35 37.79 -10.74 -12.14
CA GLY A 35 38.57 -9.72 -11.42
C GLY A 35 37.74 -8.53 -10.91
N ARG A 36 36.42 -8.52 -11.16
CA ARG A 36 35.50 -7.49 -10.66
C ARG A 36 34.97 -7.87 -9.28
N ARG A 37 34.59 -6.87 -8.48
CA ARG A 37 33.81 -7.08 -7.25
C ARG A 37 32.45 -7.70 -7.59
N TYR A 38 31.92 -8.55 -6.71
CA TYR A 38 30.67 -9.29 -6.94
C TYR A 38 29.51 -8.36 -7.36
N LYS A 39 29.29 -7.25 -6.65
CA LYS A 39 28.25 -6.25 -6.99
C LYS A 39 28.38 -5.60 -8.37
N ALA A 40 29.58 -5.56 -8.93
CA ALA A 40 29.86 -4.93 -10.23
C ALA A 40 29.84 -5.95 -11.39
N CYS A 41 29.54 -7.22 -11.07
CA CYS A 41 29.46 -8.33 -12.00
C CYS A 41 28.12 -9.05 -11.79
N HIS A 42 28.11 -10.28 -11.26
CA HIS A 42 26.90 -11.10 -11.12
C HIS A 42 26.01 -10.68 -9.95
N GLY A 43 26.54 -9.93 -8.98
CA GLY A 43 25.73 -9.27 -7.96
C GLY A 43 24.95 -8.05 -8.46
N ARG A 44 25.06 -7.67 -9.75
CA ARG A 44 24.29 -6.54 -10.30
C ARG A 44 22.80 -6.83 -10.38
N ALA A 45 22.39 -8.01 -10.83
CA ALA A 45 20.97 -8.35 -10.91
C ALA A 45 20.33 -8.37 -9.52
N ALA A 46 20.99 -9.03 -8.55
CA ALA A 46 20.56 -9.02 -7.15
C ALA A 46 20.58 -7.62 -6.52
N ALA A 47 21.58 -6.79 -6.82
CA ALA A 47 21.61 -5.41 -6.33
C ALA A 47 20.55 -4.53 -6.99
N HIS A 48 20.27 -4.69 -8.28
CA HIS A 48 19.29 -3.92 -9.03
C HIS A 48 17.86 -4.31 -8.64
N ALA A 49 17.56 -5.60 -8.59
CA ALA A 49 16.28 -6.13 -8.09
C ALA A 49 16.02 -5.69 -6.64
N ALA A 50 17.06 -5.62 -5.80
CA ALA A 50 16.90 -5.14 -4.44
C ALA A 50 16.74 -3.60 -4.32
N THR A 51 16.98 -2.83 -5.39
CA THR A 51 16.88 -1.36 -5.42
C THR A 51 15.74 -0.86 -6.33
N GLU A 52 15.07 -1.75 -7.06
CA GLU A 52 13.97 -1.39 -7.95
C GLU A 52 12.71 -1.12 -7.12
N LEU A 53 12.28 0.13 -7.12
CA LEU A 53 11.05 0.56 -6.48
C LEU A 53 9.87 0.03 -7.29
N VAL A 54 9.08 -0.84 -6.69
CA VAL A 54 7.83 -1.35 -7.26
C VAL A 54 6.75 -0.31 -7.01
N HIS A 55 6.34 0.38 -8.06
CA HIS A 55 5.38 1.49 -7.95
C HIS A 55 3.98 1.07 -7.53
N ARG A 56 3.50 -0.12 -7.92
CA ARG A 56 2.19 -0.68 -7.53
C ARG A 56 2.37 -2.00 -6.77
N PRO A 57 2.80 -1.96 -5.49
CA PRO A 57 3.09 -3.17 -4.72
C PRO A 57 1.87 -4.08 -4.53
N PHE A 58 0.65 -3.52 -4.54
CA PHE A 58 -0.58 -4.27 -4.28
C PHE A 58 -1.36 -4.65 -5.55
N GLU A 59 -0.85 -4.31 -6.74
CA GLU A 59 -1.50 -4.68 -8.01
C GLU A 59 -1.75 -6.19 -8.10
N GLY A 60 -2.97 -6.57 -8.48
CA GLY A 60 -3.41 -7.95 -8.57
C GLY A 60 -3.95 -8.55 -7.27
N LEU A 61 -3.86 -7.86 -6.13
CA LEU A 61 -4.55 -8.26 -4.91
C LEU A 61 -6.03 -7.83 -4.96
N ARG A 62 -6.90 -8.67 -4.41
CA ARG A 62 -8.29 -8.30 -4.16
C ARG A 62 -8.34 -7.10 -3.21
N GLY A 63 -9.16 -6.10 -3.55
CA GLY A 63 -9.28 -4.88 -2.75
C GLY A 63 -8.03 -4.01 -2.77
N GLU A 64 -7.29 -3.95 -3.89
CA GLU A 64 -6.06 -3.14 -4.03
C GLU A 64 -6.21 -1.71 -3.48
N GLY A 65 -7.34 -1.05 -3.76
CA GLY A 65 -7.62 0.30 -3.23
C GLY A 65 -7.67 0.34 -1.71
N ASP A 66 -8.24 -0.68 -1.07
CA ASP A 66 -8.26 -0.79 0.39
C ASP A 66 -6.86 -1.08 0.95
N TRP A 67 -6.01 -1.89 0.29
CA TRP A 67 -4.60 -2.04 0.71
C TRP A 67 -3.87 -0.71 0.76
N VAL A 68 -4.03 0.12 -0.27
CA VAL A 68 -3.44 1.46 -0.31
C VAL A 68 -4.03 2.36 0.77
N ALA A 69 -5.35 2.33 0.98
CA ALA A 69 -6.00 3.13 2.00
C ALA A 69 -5.58 2.74 3.43
N LEU A 70 -5.53 1.43 3.72
CA LEU A 70 -5.05 0.92 5.00
C LEU A 70 -3.57 1.21 5.23
N ARG A 71 -2.78 1.31 4.16
CA ARG A 71 -1.36 1.62 4.24
C ARG A 71 -1.08 3.11 4.48
N GLU A 72 -1.89 4.02 3.97
CA GLU A 72 -1.57 5.46 3.98
C GLU A 72 -2.56 6.34 4.75
N LEU A 73 -3.80 5.88 4.94
CA LEU A 73 -4.93 6.75 5.31
C LEU A 73 -5.61 6.34 6.61
N VAL A 74 -5.89 5.05 6.76
CA VAL A 74 -6.74 4.54 7.82
C VAL A 74 -5.89 4.27 9.06
N PRO A 75 -6.16 4.92 10.20
CA PRO A 75 -5.32 4.77 11.39
C PRO A 75 -5.49 3.39 12.04
N ALA A 76 -6.72 2.94 12.21
CA ALA A 76 -7.07 1.75 12.97
C ALA A 76 -8.03 0.86 12.16
N ALA A 77 -7.50 -0.23 11.59
CA ALA A 77 -8.34 -1.22 10.91
C ALA A 77 -7.67 -2.59 10.88
N THR A 78 -8.50 -3.63 10.70
CA THR A 78 -8.05 -5.01 10.54
C THR A 78 -8.69 -5.68 9.33
N VAL A 79 -8.01 -6.66 8.76
CA VAL A 79 -8.55 -7.53 7.70
C VAL A 79 -8.18 -8.97 8.00
N LYS A 80 -9.15 -9.89 8.00
CA LYS A 80 -8.84 -11.32 8.05
C LYS A 80 -8.25 -11.75 6.70
N LEU A 81 -7.06 -12.36 6.72
CA LEU A 81 -6.40 -12.82 5.51
C LEU A 81 -6.66 -14.31 5.29
N THR A 82 -6.93 -14.68 4.05
CA THR A 82 -7.02 -16.09 3.61
C THR A 82 -5.75 -16.42 2.83
N LEU A 83 -5.00 -17.42 3.31
CA LEU A 83 -3.81 -17.89 2.60
C LEU A 83 -4.20 -18.89 1.52
N LYS A 84 -3.43 -18.92 0.45
CA LYS A 84 -3.58 -19.87 -0.66
C LYS A 84 -3.32 -21.31 -0.20
N GLU A 85 -2.34 -21.48 0.68
CA GLU A 85 -2.06 -22.75 1.36
C GLU A 85 -2.80 -22.80 2.69
N SER A 86 -3.15 -24.01 3.15
CA SER A 86 -3.72 -24.20 4.48
C SER A 86 -2.78 -23.67 5.56
N LEU A 87 -3.35 -23.03 6.59
CA LEU A 87 -2.57 -22.54 7.73
C LEU A 87 -1.75 -23.68 8.36
N PRO A 88 -0.47 -23.44 8.73
CA PRO A 88 0.33 -24.43 9.43
C PRO A 88 -0.28 -24.82 10.77
N GLU A 89 0.11 -25.99 11.28
CA GLU A 89 -0.31 -26.46 12.60
C GLU A 89 0.01 -25.41 13.68
N GLY A 90 -0.95 -25.18 14.58
CA GLY A 90 -0.83 -24.19 15.64
C GLY A 90 -1.06 -22.73 15.21
N VAL A 91 -1.40 -22.46 13.94
CA VAL A 91 -1.84 -21.13 13.46
C VAL A 91 -3.36 -21.14 13.23
N PRO A 92 -4.18 -20.59 14.15
CA PRO A 92 -5.63 -20.57 13.97
C PRO A 92 -6.11 -19.48 13.00
N SER A 93 -5.35 -18.39 12.83
CA SER A 93 -5.75 -17.25 11.98
C SER A 93 -4.57 -16.34 11.61
N VAL A 94 -4.75 -15.60 10.52
CA VAL A 94 -3.89 -14.49 10.10
C VAL A 94 -4.76 -13.25 9.92
N THR A 95 -4.39 -12.16 10.59
CA THR A 95 -5.09 -10.88 10.53
C THR A 95 -4.11 -9.78 10.17
N LEU A 96 -4.38 -9.06 9.10
CA LEU A 96 -3.74 -7.78 8.80
C LEU A 96 -4.26 -6.73 9.78
N ALA A 97 -3.38 -5.87 10.26
CA ALA A 97 -3.71 -4.66 10.99
C ALA A 97 -3.00 -3.47 10.35
N THR A 98 -3.59 -2.28 10.41
CA THR A 98 -2.95 -1.04 9.95
C THR A 98 -1.61 -0.84 10.65
N VAL A 99 -1.60 -0.86 11.99
CA VAL A 99 -0.39 -0.79 12.81
C VAL A 99 -0.51 -1.70 14.02
N LEU A 100 0.63 -2.25 14.46
CA LEU A 100 0.75 -3.05 15.68
C LEU A 100 1.41 -2.24 16.80
N PRO A 101 1.25 -2.66 18.08
CA PRO A 101 2.00 -2.06 19.19
C PRO A 101 3.49 -2.02 18.86
N MET A 102 4.15 -0.93 19.27
CA MET A 102 5.58 -0.70 19.03
C MET A 102 5.99 -0.72 17.54
N ALA A 103 5.02 -0.58 16.62
CA ALA A 103 5.24 -0.71 15.19
C ALA A 103 5.96 -2.02 14.81
N TRP A 104 5.56 -3.13 15.43
CA TRP A 104 6.06 -4.44 15.00
C TRP A 104 5.56 -4.80 13.59
N PRO A 105 6.43 -5.34 12.73
CA PRO A 105 6.04 -5.90 11.43
C PRO A 105 5.03 -7.03 11.53
N ALA A 106 5.20 -7.93 12.49
CA ALA A 106 4.20 -8.93 12.82
C ALA A 106 4.33 -9.36 14.28
N LEU A 107 3.28 -9.98 14.80
CA LEU A 107 3.24 -10.59 16.11
C LEU A 107 2.59 -11.96 16.03
N ARG A 108 3.28 -12.99 16.49
CA ARG A 108 2.68 -14.27 16.81
C ARG A 108 2.16 -14.22 18.25
N ARG A 109 0.84 -14.26 18.43
CA ARG A 109 0.21 -14.21 19.75
C ARG A 109 0.36 -15.52 20.51
N GLU A 110 0.10 -15.47 21.82
CA GLU A 110 0.13 -16.63 22.73
C GLU A 110 -0.87 -17.72 22.32
N ASP A 111 -2.03 -17.34 21.79
CA ASP A 111 -3.04 -18.27 21.25
C ASP A 111 -2.67 -18.85 19.87
N GLY A 112 -1.50 -18.49 19.35
CA GLY A 112 -1.00 -18.89 18.04
C GLY A 112 -1.52 -18.06 16.87
N SER A 113 -2.45 -17.12 17.06
CA SER A 113 -2.89 -16.24 15.96
C SER A 113 -1.76 -15.32 15.49
N VAL A 114 -1.78 -14.96 14.20
CA VAL A 114 -0.79 -14.05 13.59
C VAL A 114 -1.44 -12.71 13.33
N LEU A 115 -0.79 -11.64 13.80
CA LEU A 115 -1.04 -10.28 13.34
C LEU A 115 0.07 -9.82 12.40
N LEU A 116 -0.28 -9.25 11.25
CA LEU A 116 0.64 -8.64 10.30
C LEU A 116 0.39 -7.12 10.25
N GLY A 117 1.41 -6.30 10.53
CA GLY A 117 1.31 -4.84 10.49
C GLY A 117 1.58 -4.28 9.10
N LEU A 118 0.67 -3.45 8.59
CA LEU A 118 0.76 -2.89 7.24
C LEU A 118 1.60 -1.61 7.17
N GLN A 119 1.45 -0.70 8.13
CA GLN A 119 2.09 0.62 8.21
C GLN A 119 3.48 0.52 8.85
N ASN A 120 4.34 -0.29 8.25
CA ASN A 120 5.73 -0.46 8.65
C ASN A 120 6.68 0.17 7.62
N ASP A 121 7.83 0.62 8.08
CA ASP A 121 8.91 1.07 7.20
C ASP A 121 9.32 -0.05 6.25
N THR A 122 9.46 0.28 4.97
CA THR A 122 9.84 -0.67 3.94
C THR A 122 11.36 -0.78 3.92
N SER A 123 11.83 -2.01 3.86
CA SER A 123 13.25 -2.34 3.90
C SER A 123 13.79 -2.72 2.51
N SER A 124 12.87 -2.95 1.56
CA SER A 124 13.11 -3.06 0.13
C SER A 124 12.25 -2.06 -0.67
N GLY A 125 12.40 -2.07 -2.00
CA GLY A 125 11.55 -1.30 -2.91
C GLY A 125 10.18 -1.95 -3.19
N ASP A 126 9.86 -3.11 -2.61
CA ASP A 126 8.64 -3.88 -2.88
C ASP A 126 7.92 -4.24 -1.57
N ILE A 127 6.94 -3.41 -1.20
CA ILE A 127 6.18 -3.56 0.05
C ILE A 127 5.50 -4.93 0.13
N SER A 128 5.00 -5.44 -0.99
CA SER A 128 4.33 -6.74 -1.02
C SER A 128 5.29 -7.88 -0.73
N ARG A 129 6.55 -7.78 -1.18
CA ARG A 129 7.60 -8.75 -0.86
C ARG A 129 8.02 -8.67 0.61
N ASP A 130 8.14 -7.47 1.15
CA ASP A 130 8.48 -7.26 2.56
C ASP A 130 7.40 -7.83 3.50
N LEU A 131 6.12 -7.63 3.16
CA LEU A 131 4.99 -8.19 3.89
C LEU A 131 4.93 -9.72 3.75
N ALA A 132 5.24 -10.27 2.57
CA ALA A 132 5.29 -11.71 2.35
C ALA A 132 6.38 -12.40 3.18
N ASP A 133 7.61 -11.85 3.20
CA ASP A 133 8.70 -12.36 4.04
C ASP A 133 8.32 -12.30 5.53
N THR A 134 7.73 -11.19 5.95
CA THR A 134 7.29 -10.99 7.34
C THR A 134 6.20 -11.99 7.74
N LEU A 135 5.21 -12.20 6.87
CA LEU A 135 4.15 -13.18 7.08
C LEU A 135 4.71 -14.59 7.21
N GLN A 136 5.57 -15.03 6.29
CA GLN A 136 6.17 -16.36 6.35
C GLN A 136 6.94 -16.61 7.64
N ARG A 137 7.68 -15.60 8.13
CA ARG A 137 8.36 -15.68 9.43
C ARG A 137 7.38 -15.75 10.59
N ALA A 138 6.30 -14.97 10.57
CA ALA A 138 5.28 -15.00 11.62
C ALA A 138 4.55 -16.35 11.71
N LEU A 139 4.35 -17.02 10.58
CA LEU A 139 3.70 -18.33 10.50
C LEU A 139 4.52 -19.44 11.20
N VAL A 140 5.84 -19.30 11.28
CA VAL A 140 6.73 -20.29 11.92
C VAL A 140 7.35 -19.81 13.24
N ALA A 141 7.08 -18.57 13.65
CA ALA A 141 7.53 -18.04 14.93
C ALA A 141 6.82 -18.77 16.10
N PRO A 142 7.50 -18.94 17.25
CA PRO A 142 6.84 -19.44 18.45
C PRO A 142 5.70 -18.51 18.91
N PRO A 143 4.64 -19.03 19.55
CA PRO A 143 3.65 -18.22 20.26
C PRO A 143 4.29 -17.19 21.20
N GLY A 144 3.69 -15.99 21.27
CA GLY A 144 4.19 -14.86 22.06
C GLY A 144 5.37 -14.08 21.45
N THR A 145 5.77 -14.38 20.21
CA THR A 145 6.98 -13.83 19.60
C THR A 145 6.70 -12.69 18.62
N PRO A 146 7.24 -11.47 18.83
CA PRO A 146 7.23 -10.42 17.82
C PRO A 146 8.23 -10.73 16.70
N VAL A 147 7.90 -10.34 15.47
CA VAL A 147 8.75 -10.52 14.30
C VAL A 147 9.40 -9.19 13.95
N GLU A 148 10.73 -9.12 14.03
CA GLU A 148 11.50 -7.91 13.72
C GLU A 148 11.54 -7.59 12.22
N GLY A 149 11.71 -6.32 11.90
CA GLY A 149 11.87 -5.85 10.51
C GLY A 149 13.20 -6.30 9.92
N ARG A 150 13.19 -6.75 8.67
CA ARG A 150 14.41 -7.04 7.90
C ARG A 150 14.12 -6.87 6.42
N ARG A 151 15.19 -6.67 5.65
CA ARG A 151 15.13 -6.71 4.19
C ARG A 151 14.73 -8.09 3.69
N ALA A 152 13.66 -8.17 2.91
CA ALA A 152 13.24 -9.40 2.26
C ALA A 152 14.30 -9.86 1.22
N PRO A 153 14.47 -11.18 1.03
CA PRO A 153 15.26 -11.72 -0.08
C PRO A 153 14.71 -11.22 -1.43
N ALA A 154 15.60 -10.81 -2.33
CA ALA A 154 15.21 -10.23 -3.63
C ALA A 154 14.44 -11.21 -4.53
N ASP A 155 14.63 -12.51 -4.31
CA ASP A 155 13.98 -13.64 -4.98
C ASP A 155 12.81 -14.24 -4.17
N GLY A 156 12.48 -13.68 -3.00
CA GLY A 156 11.34 -14.12 -2.18
C GLY A 156 9.99 -13.85 -2.85
N PRO A 157 8.91 -14.52 -2.42
CA PRO A 157 7.57 -14.30 -2.99
C PRO A 157 7.00 -12.93 -2.63
N ARG A 158 5.93 -12.53 -3.32
CA ARG A 158 5.08 -11.38 -2.96
C ARG A 158 3.80 -11.85 -2.29
N LEU A 159 3.01 -10.95 -1.69
CA LEU A 159 1.72 -11.32 -1.09
C LEU A 159 0.77 -11.98 -2.10
N GLN A 160 0.85 -11.58 -3.36
CA GLN A 160 0.09 -12.16 -4.48
C GLN A 160 0.32 -13.67 -4.62
N ASP A 161 1.49 -14.17 -4.21
CA ASP A 161 1.82 -15.59 -4.28
C ASP A 161 1.30 -16.38 -3.07
N LEU A 162 1.05 -15.69 -1.95
CA LEU A 162 0.72 -16.29 -0.65
C LEU A 162 -0.77 -16.22 -0.29
N LEU A 163 -1.47 -15.17 -0.75
CA LEU A 163 -2.89 -14.97 -0.45
C LEU A 163 -3.78 -15.71 -1.45
N ASP A 164 -4.91 -16.21 -0.98
CA ASP A 164 -5.93 -16.81 -1.83
C ASP A 164 -6.59 -15.72 -2.70
N PRO A 165 -6.50 -15.79 -4.05
CA PRO A 165 -7.10 -14.78 -4.93
C PRO A 165 -8.64 -14.70 -4.81
N GLU A 166 -9.28 -15.79 -4.37
CA GLU A 166 -10.74 -15.84 -4.15
C GLU A 166 -11.13 -15.48 -2.70
N GLY A 167 -10.14 -15.34 -1.81
CA GLY A 167 -10.34 -14.93 -0.43
C GLY A 167 -10.93 -13.53 -0.33
N ALA A 168 -11.91 -13.34 0.57
CA ALA A 168 -12.46 -12.02 0.84
C ALA A 168 -11.39 -11.07 1.41
N PHE A 169 -11.46 -9.79 1.03
CA PHE A 169 -10.66 -8.72 1.62
C PHE A 169 -11.62 -7.64 2.12
N GLU A 170 -11.99 -7.75 3.39
CA GLU A 170 -13.03 -6.92 4.02
C GLU A 170 -12.44 -6.15 5.21
N PRO A 171 -12.04 -4.88 5.01
CA PRO A 171 -11.58 -4.03 6.09
C PRO A 171 -12.65 -3.78 7.14
N VAL A 172 -12.30 -4.03 8.39
CA VAL A 172 -13.04 -3.58 9.58
C VAL A 172 -12.30 -2.37 10.14
N VAL A 173 -12.90 -1.19 10.04
CA VAL A 173 -12.35 0.05 10.62
C VAL A 173 -12.80 0.16 12.08
N HIS A 174 -11.85 0.49 12.95
CA HIS A 174 -12.06 0.60 14.39
C HIS A 174 -11.98 2.06 14.81
N SER A 175 -12.68 2.42 15.89
CA SER A 175 -12.56 3.74 16.52
C SER A 175 -11.21 3.93 17.23
N GLY A 176 -10.54 2.83 17.56
CA GLY A 176 -9.29 2.80 18.29
C GLY A 176 -8.54 1.49 18.06
N PHE A 177 -7.52 1.25 18.87
CA PHE A 177 -6.58 0.14 18.74
C PHE A 177 -6.89 -1.02 19.70
N GLU A 178 -8.14 -1.17 20.17
CA GLU A 178 -8.55 -2.21 21.12
C GLU A 178 -8.23 -3.62 20.59
N PHE A 179 -8.22 -3.79 19.27
CA PHE A 179 -7.82 -5.05 18.62
C PHE A 179 -6.37 -5.48 18.91
N TRP A 180 -5.51 -4.62 19.46
CA TRP A 180 -4.16 -4.97 19.89
C TRP A 180 -4.15 -5.99 21.03
N VAL A 181 -5.12 -5.90 21.93
CA VAL A 181 -5.15 -6.68 23.15
C VAL A 181 -6.29 -7.70 23.08
N PRO A 182 -6.02 -9.00 23.29
CA PRO A 182 -7.08 -10.01 23.37
C PRO A 182 -8.06 -9.78 24.53
N ASP A 183 -7.58 -9.19 25.62
CA ASP A 183 -8.36 -8.88 26.83
C ASP A 183 -7.94 -7.53 27.43
N VAL A 184 -8.69 -6.49 27.09
CA VAL A 184 -8.43 -5.12 27.56
C VAL A 184 -8.65 -4.99 29.07
N GLU A 185 -9.59 -5.74 29.65
CA GLU A 185 -9.98 -5.64 31.06
C GLU A 185 -8.89 -6.16 32.01
N ASN A 186 -8.10 -7.13 31.54
CA ASN A 186 -6.98 -7.71 32.27
C ASN A 186 -5.59 -7.16 31.85
N SER A 187 -5.57 -6.02 31.15
CA SER A 187 -4.32 -5.39 30.70
C SER A 187 -3.53 -4.71 31.82
N THR A 188 -2.22 -4.65 31.66
CA THR A 188 -1.36 -3.89 32.59
C THR A 188 -1.58 -2.38 32.41
N PRO A 189 -1.35 -1.56 33.45
CA PRO A 189 -1.49 -0.10 33.34
C PRO A 189 -0.63 0.54 32.23
N GLU A 190 0.52 -0.06 31.94
CA GLU A 190 1.41 0.39 30.86
C GLU A 190 0.79 0.17 29.47
N VAL A 191 0.17 -1.01 29.25
CA VAL A 191 -0.55 -1.34 28.02
C VAL A 191 -1.75 -0.41 27.84
N THR A 192 -2.53 -0.19 28.90
CA THR A 192 -3.66 0.75 28.89
C THR A 192 -3.22 2.17 28.53
N ALA A 193 -2.18 2.70 29.18
CA ALA A 193 -1.67 4.04 28.88
C ALA A 193 -1.09 4.16 27.45
N SER A 194 -0.50 3.08 26.91
CA SER A 194 -0.05 3.05 25.52
C SER A 194 -1.23 3.10 24.55
N LEU A 195 -2.30 2.35 24.85
CA LEU A 195 -3.51 2.30 24.05
C LEU A 195 -4.25 3.66 24.03
N GLU A 196 -4.39 4.30 25.19
CA GLU A 196 -4.98 5.64 25.32
C GLU A 196 -4.23 6.67 24.48
N ARG A 197 -2.89 6.65 24.50
CA ARG A 197 -2.07 7.54 23.66
C ARG A 197 -2.26 7.28 22.17
N ALA A 198 -2.32 6.02 21.77
CA ALA A 198 -2.55 5.66 20.37
C ALA A 198 -3.94 6.13 19.90
N ASN A 199 -4.98 5.87 20.71
CA ASN A 199 -6.36 6.30 20.42
C ASN A 199 -6.49 7.82 20.34
N ALA A 200 -5.83 8.58 21.22
CA ALA A 200 -5.87 10.04 21.19
C ALA A 200 -5.26 10.65 19.91
N ALA A 201 -4.39 9.91 19.22
CA ALA A 201 -3.80 10.32 17.95
C ALA A 201 -4.59 9.81 16.72
N ALA A 202 -5.57 8.93 16.90
CA ALA A 202 -6.33 8.34 15.81
C ALA A 202 -7.36 9.35 15.27
N ILE A 203 -7.33 9.56 13.96
CA ILE A 203 -8.34 10.36 13.26
C ILE A 203 -9.60 9.49 13.08
N PRO A 204 -10.78 9.90 13.58
CA PRO A 204 -12.02 9.16 13.36
C PRO A 204 -12.23 8.93 11.85
N THR A 205 -12.37 7.67 11.47
CA THR A 205 -12.41 7.24 10.08
C THR A 205 -13.52 6.21 9.88
N VAL A 206 -14.26 6.33 8.78
CA VAL A 206 -15.32 5.40 8.40
C VAL A 206 -15.12 5.01 6.94
N LYS A 207 -15.15 3.71 6.64
CA LYS A 207 -15.19 3.21 5.26
C LYS A 207 -16.63 3.33 4.76
N LEU A 208 -16.83 3.95 3.60
CA LEU A 208 -18.14 3.94 2.94
C LEU A 208 -18.45 2.55 2.40
N SER A 209 -19.72 2.20 2.41
CA SER A 209 -20.27 0.91 1.99
C SER A 209 -20.82 0.93 0.57
N GLY A 210 -21.26 2.09 0.08
CA GLY A 210 -21.85 2.25 -1.26
C GLY A 210 -20.85 2.26 -2.40
N VAL A 211 -19.56 2.44 -2.11
CA VAL A 211 -18.48 2.51 -3.11
C VAL A 211 -17.19 1.89 -2.58
N ASP A 212 -16.36 1.38 -3.49
CA ASP A 212 -15.09 0.76 -3.13
C ASP A 212 -14.03 1.79 -2.68
N ALA A 213 -13.29 1.46 -1.61
CA ALA A 213 -12.09 2.16 -1.14
C ALA A 213 -12.25 3.69 -0.91
N ALA A 214 -13.44 4.14 -0.50
CA ALA A 214 -13.69 5.50 -0.05
C ALA A 214 -13.77 5.58 1.48
N TYR A 215 -13.00 6.50 2.06
CA TYR A 215 -12.87 6.66 3.50
C TYR A 215 -13.17 8.10 3.90
N TRP A 216 -14.20 8.25 4.73
CA TRP A 216 -14.52 9.50 5.39
C TRP A 216 -13.61 9.65 6.62
N CYS A 217 -13.08 10.86 6.83
CA CYS A 217 -12.20 11.19 7.94
C CYS A 217 -12.65 12.49 8.61
N GLU A 218 -12.82 12.47 9.92
CA GLU A 218 -13.11 13.67 10.72
C GLU A 218 -11.80 14.44 10.96
N THR A 219 -11.68 15.66 10.42
CA THR A 219 -10.48 16.48 10.67
C THR A 219 -10.86 17.83 11.29
N PRO A 220 -9.92 18.49 12.02
CA PRO A 220 -10.27 19.64 12.86
C PRO A 220 -10.98 20.80 12.14
N ASP A 221 -10.61 21.06 10.88
CA ASP A 221 -11.17 22.16 10.12
C ASP A 221 -12.33 21.72 9.22
N LYS A 222 -12.10 20.70 8.39
CA LYS A 222 -13.07 20.14 7.44
C LYS A 222 -12.95 18.63 7.40
N ASN A 223 -14.08 17.94 7.35
CA ASN A 223 -14.06 16.50 7.12
C ASN A 223 -13.53 16.24 5.71
N HIS A 224 -12.95 15.08 5.50
CA HIS A 224 -12.46 14.68 4.17
C HIS A 224 -13.10 13.39 3.72
N LEU A 225 -13.43 13.31 2.43
CA LEU A 225 -13.52 12.01 1.76
C LEU A 225 -12.22 11.78 0.99
N ARG A 226 -11.50 10.72 1.33
CA ARG A 226 -10.30 10.27 0.60
C ARG A 226 -10.65 8.97 -0.11
N TRP A 227 -10.53 8.97 -1.42
CA TRP A 227 -11.04 7.86 -2.24
C TRP A 227 -9.96 7.28 -3.12
N VAL A 228 -9.51 6.06 -2.83
CA VAL A 228 -8.50 5.40 -3.65
C VAL A 228 -9.18 4.84 -4.91
N MET A 229 -8.75 5.30 -6.09
CA MET A 229 -9.42 4.95 -7.34
C MET A 229 -8.56 4.03 -8.22
N PRO A 230 -9.09 2.89 -8.69
CA PRO A 230 -8.34 1.86 -9.42
C PRO A 230 -8.24 2.16 -10.93
N TYR A 231 -8.06 3.43 -11.29
CA TYR A 231 -7.97 3.88 -12.68
C TYR A 231 -6.56 4.36 -13.01
N ALA A 232 -6.18 4.25 -14.29
CA ALA A 232 -4.97 4.88 -14.77
C ALA A 232 -5.03 6.39 -14.51
N GLU A 233 -3.96 6.93 -13.93
CA GLU A 233 -3.94 8.30 -13.43
C GLU A 233 -4.38 9.33 -14.49
N GLU A 234 -3.81 9.25 -15.69
CA GLU A 234 -4.13 10.22 -16.76
C GLU A 234 -5.62 10.17 -17.15
N GLN A 235 -6.21 8.97 -17.21
CA GLN A 235 -7.64 8.80 -17.52
C GLN A 235 -8.52 9.35 -16.40
N LEU A 236 -8.13 9.13 -15.13
CA LEU A 236 -8.85 9.65 -13.99
C LEU A 236 -8.78 11.19 -13.95
N LEU A 237 -7.60 11.77 -14.16
CA LEU A 237 -7.41 13.21 -14.19
C LEU A 237 -8.23 13.87 -15.31
N ASP A 238 -8.30 13.24 -16.49
CA ASP A 238 -9.14 13.70 -17.59
C ASP A 238 -10.62 13.66 -17.18
N ALA A 239 -11.12 12.54 -16.67
CA ALA A 239 -12.51 12.41 -16.24
C ALA A 239 -12.90 13.39 -15.12
N LEU A 240 -12.04 13.58 -14.12
CA LEU A 240 -12.25 14.57 -13.06
C LEU A 240 -12.22 15.99 -13.60
N ALA A 241 -11.37 16.28 -14.59
CA ALA A 241 -11.31 17.59 -15.23
C ALA A 241 -12.59 17.92 -16.03
N ARG A 242 -13.18 16.93 -16.70
CA ARG A 242 -14.50 17.06 -17.35
C ARG A 242 -15.58 17.43 -16.35
N LEU A 243 -15.71 16.63 -15.30
CA LEU A 243 -16.68 16.87 -14.24
C LEU A 243 -16.46 18.23 -13.58
N HIS A 244 -15.21 18.64 -13.38
CA HIS A 244 -14.89 19.94 -12.79
C HIS A 244 -15.27 21.11 -13.70
N ALA A 245 -14.97 21.02 -15.01
CA ALA A 245 -15.34 22.04 -15.98
C ALA A 245 -16.86 22.20 -16.09
N GLU A 246 -17.62 21.13 -15.91
CA GLU A 246 -19.10 21.14 -15.84
C GLU A 246 -19.66 21.59 -14.49
N GLY A 247 -18.82 21.83 -13.48
CA GLY A 247 -19.27 22.15 -12.11
C GLY A 247 -19.89 20.97 -11.36
N ARG A 248 -19.61 19.73 -11.78
CA ARG A 248 -20.18 18.48 -11.28
C ARG A 248 -19.18 17.61 -10.51
N SER A 249 -18.04 18.19 -10.13
CA SER A 249 -17.00 17.50 -9.35
C SER A 249 -17.23 17.49 -7.83
N SER A 250 -18.32 18.08 -7.32
CA SER A 250 -18.66 18.09 -5.89
C SER A 250 -19.50 16.87 -5.49
N LEU A 251 -19.57 16.61 -4.19
CA LEU A 251 -20.39 15.59 -3.54
C LEU A 251 -21.61 16.21 -2.82
N GLY A 252 -22.15 17.30 -3.37
CA GLY A 252 -23.25 18.06 -2.76
C GLY A 252 -22.84 19.45 -2.26
N GLU A 253 -23.76 20.11 -1.57
CA GLU A 253 -23.60 21.49 -1.11
C GLU A 253 -22.42 21.64 -0.14
N GLY A 254 -21.62 22.70 -0.32
CA GLY A 254 -20.47 22.97 0.54
C GLY A 254 -19.28 22.04 0.37
N THR A 255 -19.37 21.01 -0.47
CA THR A 255 -18.27 20.07 -0.73
C THR A 255 -17.41 20.51 -1.91
N ARG A 256 -16.12 20.15 -1.90
CA ARG A 256 -15.19 20.55 -2.95
C ARG A 256 -14.09 19.52 -3.18
N LEU A 257 -13.88 19.11 -4.44
CA LEU A 257 -12.66 18.43 -4.85
C LEU A 257 -11.47 19.39 -4.72
N VAL A 258 -10.62 19.17 -3.72
CA VAL A 258 -9.52 20.09 -3.38
C VAL A 258 -8.20 19.70 -4.03
N GLY A 259 -7.98 18.41 -4.26
CA GLY A 259 -6.76 17.92 -4.86
C GLY A 259 -6.75 16.41 -4.89
N SER A 260 -5.55 15.84 -5.03
CA SER A 260 -5.34 14.41 -4.93
C SER A 260 -3.93 14.14 -4.41
N PHE A 261 -3.64 12.90 -4.04
CA PHE A 261 -2.28 12.45 -3.92
C PHE A 261 -2.07 11.11 -4.62
N ARG A 262 -0.82 10.82 -4.99
CA ARG A 262 -0.41 9.50 -5.46
C ARG A 262 0.03 8.66 -4.26
N ALA A 263 -0.43 7.43 -4.20
CA ALA A 263 -0.04 6.47 -3.18
C ALA A 263 0.04 5.08 -3.82
N HIS A 264 1.21 4.45 -3.77
CA HIS A 264 1.42 3.07 -4.26
C HIS A 264 0.89 2.83 -5.67
N GLY A 265 1.11 3.84 -6.54
CA GLY A 265 0.76 3.85 -7.95
C GLY A 265 -0.73 3.98 -8.26
N LEU A 266 -1.55 4.28 -7.25
CA LEU A 266 -2.93 4.74 -7.41
C LEU A 266 -3.06 6.23 -7.10
N THR A 267 -4.12 6.83 -7.63
CA THR A 267 -4.49 8.21 -7.34
C THR A 267 -5.61 8.24 -6.31
N VAL A 268 -5.48 9.15 -5.34
CA VAL A 268 -6.44 9.33 -4.26
C VAL A 268 -6.97 10.76 -4.30
N PRO A 269 -8.08 11.01 -5.01
CA PRO A 269 -8.76 12.30 -4.94
C PRO A 269 -9.30 12.58 -3.53
N VAL A 270 -9.31 13.86 -3.16
CA VAL A 270 -9.72 14.32 -1.83
C VAL A 270 -10.80 15.40 -1.96
N TRP A 271 -11.91 15.18 -1.25
CA TRP A 271 -12.97 16.18 -1.10
C TRP A 271 -12.94 16.78 0.29
N ASP A 272 -12.97 18.10 0.35
CA ASP A 272 -13.38 18.84 1.55
C ASP A 272 -14.89 18.67 1.73
N LEU A 273 -15.27 18.37 2.97
CA LEU A 273 -16.65 18.28 3.44
C LEU A 273 -16.85 19.25 4.61
N PRO A 274 -18.03 19.86 4.78
CA PRO A 274 -18.35 20.60 6.00
C PRO A 274 -18.19 19.71 7.25
N SER A 275 -17.73 20.26 8.37
CA SER A 275 -17.39 19.50 9.58
C SER A 275 -18.59 18.78 10.22
N GLY A 276 -19.82 19.23 9.93
CA GLY A 276 -21.06 18.57 10.38
C GLY A 276 -21.53 17.42 9.48
N VAL A 277 -20.89 17.19 8.32
CA VAL A 277 -21.25 16.11 7.40
C VAL A 277 -20.63 14.80 7.87
N THR A 278 -21.48 13.82 8.16
CA THR A 278 -21.09 12.48 8.62
C THR A 278 -20.80 11.55 7.44
N ALA A 279 -20.29 10.34 7.72
CA ALA A 279 -20.07 9.34 6.68
C ALA A 279 -21.38 8.92 5.98
N ASP A 280 -22.46 8.73 6.74
CA ASP A 280 -23.78 8.34 6.21
C ASP A 280 -24.36 9.38 5.24
N ASP A 281 -24.12 10.66 5.52
CA ASP A 281 -24.54 11.77 4.65
C ASP A 281 -23.83 11.74 3.28
N VAL A 282 -22.65 11.10 3.21
CA VAL A 282 -21.80 11.06 2.01
C VAL A 282 -22.03 9.81 1.16
N GLU A 283 -22.62 8.74 1.71
CA GLU A 283 -22.86 7.47 1.00
C GLU A 283 -23.58 7.68 -0.33
N LYS A 284 -24.75 8.33 -0.30
CA LYS A 284 -25.54 8.58 -1.51
C LYS A 284 -24.83 9.53 -2.49
N PRO A 285 -24.31 10.71 -2.08
CA PRO A 285 -23.55 11.57 -2.99
C PRO A 285 -22.32 10.90 -3.61
N ALA A 286 -21.62 10.03 -2.88
CA ALA A 286 -20.46 9.29 -3.38
C ALA A 286 -20.88 8.28 -4.46
N ALA A 287 -21.96 7.52 -4.24
CA ALA A 287 -22.50 6.60 -5.25
C ALA A 287 -22.93 7.36 -6.53
N GLU A 288 -23.66 8.46 -6.39
CA GLU A 288 -24.04 9.28 -7.55
C GLU A 288 -22.82 9.90 -8.26
N PHE A 289 -21.76 10.22 -7.52
CA PHE A 289 -20.49 10.68 -8.11
C PHE A 289 -19.79 9.55 -8.87
N ALA A 290 -19.78 8.33 -8.35
CA ALA A 290 -19.22 7.17 -9.05
C ALA A 290 -19.90 6.97 -10.41
N GLU A 291 -21.23 7.09 -10.48
CA GLU A 291 -21.97 7.01 -11.75
C GLU A 291 -21.55 8.11 -12.75
N ARG A 292 -21.43 9.36 -12.28
CA ARG A 292 -20.95 10.47 -13.11
C ARG A 292 -19.52 10.25 -13.60
N LEU A 293 -18.66 9.77 -12.72
CA LEU A 293 -17.26 9.47 -13.02
C LEU A 293 -17.15 8.35 -14.06
N ALA A 294 -17.93 7.28 -13.92
CA ALA A 294 -17.98 6.19 -14.90
C ALA A 294 -18.36 6.71 -16.30
N GLY A 295 -19.35 7.60 -16.38
CA GLY A 295 -19.71 8.27 -17.64
C GLY A 295 -18.56 9.10 -18.23
N ALA A 296 -17.87 9.88 -17.40
CA ALA A 296 -16.74 10.70 -17.83
C ALA A 296 -15.50 9.87 -18.25
N LEU A 297 -15.24 8.75 -17.57
CA LEU A 297 -14.17 7.81 -17.90
C LEU A 297 -14.39 7.10 -19.24
N ALA A 298 -15.64 6.90 -19.64
CA ALA A 298 -15.98 6.28 -20.92
C ALA A 298 -15.80 7.23 -22.13
N MET A 299 -15.50 8.51 -21.91
CA MET A 299 -15.34 9.49 -22.98
C MET A 299 -13.91 9.50 -23.54
N ASP A 300 -13.79 9.25 -24.83
CA ASP A 300 -12.52 9.22 -25.59
C ASP A 300 -12.22 10.54 -26.34
N THR A 301 -13.13 11.52 -26.26
CA THR A 301 -12.99 12.80 -26.96
C THR A 301 -11.80 13.60 -26.40
N PRO A 302 -11.07 14.39 -27.22
CA PRO A 302 -10.03 15.26 -26.67
C PRO A 302 -10.59 16.29 -25.69
N LEU A 303 -9.82 16.63 -24.65
CA LEU A 303 -10.22 17.65 -23.69
C LEU A 303 -10.34 19.03 -24.35
N THR A 304 -11.43 19.74 -24.03
CA THR A 304 -11.67 21.13 -24.40
C THR A 304 -10.67 22.06 -23.71
N ALA A 305 -10.68 23.36 -24.07
CA ALA A 305 -9.79 24.33 -23.44
C ALA A 305 -10.05 24.50 -21.94
N ASP A 306 -11.32 24.48 -21.52
CA ASP A 306 -11.69 24.63 -20.12
C ASP A 306 -11.37 23.36 -19.31
N GLU A 307 -11.60 22.18 -19.88
CA GLU A 307 -11.20 20.91 -19.27
C GLU A 307 -9.68 20.80 -19.12
N ARG A 308 -8.90 21.22 -20.12
CA ARG A 308 -7.43 21.27 -20.01
C ARG A 308 -6.97 22.22 -18.90
N ARG A 309 -7.63 23.36 -18.73
CA ARG A 309 -7.36 24.29 -17.61
C ARG A 309 -7.69 23.65 -16.27
N ALA A 310 -8.85 22.99 -16.16
CA ALA A 310 -9.28 22.27 -14.96
C ALA A 310 -8.27 21.17 -14.58
N ARG A 311 -7.84 20.38 -15.56
CA ARG A 311 -6.82 19.34 -15.40
C ARG A 311 -5.51 19.90 -14.86
N GLY A 312 -4.98 20.96 -15.47
CA GLY A 312 -3.77 21.62 -14.99
C GLY A 312 -3.90 22.11 -13.54
N GLY A 313 -5.09 22.60 -13.16
CA GLY A 313 -5.39 22.96 -11.77
C GLY A 313 -5.38 21.78 -10.80
N LEU A 314 -5.90 20.61 -11.21
CA LEU A 314 -5.89 19.39 -10.41
C LEU A 314 -4.47 18.84 -10.24
N THR A 315 -3.69 18.79 -11.32
CA THR A 315 -2.29 18.34 -11.29
C THR A 315 -1.42 19.23 -10.39
N ASN A 316 -1.62 20.55 -10.44
CA ASN A 316 -0.88 21.49 -9.57
C ASN A 316 -1.19 21.32 -8.08
N ARG A 317 -2.32 20.69 -7.73
CA ARG A 317 -2.74 20.41 -6.35
C ARG A 317 -2.55 18.93 -5.99
N GLN A 318 -1.72 18.21 -6.74
CA GLN A 318 -1.43 16.82 -6.51
C GLN A 318 -0.09 16.63 -5.79
N VAL A 319 -0.11 15.87 -4.70
CA VAL A 319 1.08 15.52 -3.93
C VAL A 319 1.41 14.03 -4.15
N THR A 320 2.63 13.59 -3.86
CA THR A 320 2.98 12.16 -3.87
C THR A 320 3.37 11.75 -2.46
N LEU A 321 2.70 10.72 -1.93
CA LEU A 321 3.10 10.06 -0.70
C LEU A 321 4.10 8.97 -1.08
N SER A 322 5.27 8.98 -0.43
CA SER A 322 6.39 8.08 -0.70
C SER A 322 6.42 6.93 0.28
#